data_AF-A0A2K2V7Z8-F1
#
_entry.id   AF-A0A2K2V7Z8-F1
#
_cell.length_a   1.000
_cell.length_b   1.000
_cell.length_c   1.000
_cell.angle_alpha   90.00
_cell.angle_beta   90.00
_cell.angle_gamma   90.00
#
_symmetry.space_group_name_H-M   'P 1'
#
loop_
_entity.id
_entity.type
_entity.pdbx_description
1 polymer ?
#
loop_
_entity_poly.entity_id
_entity_poly.type
_entity_poly.pdbx_seq_one_letter_code
_entity_poly.pdbx_strand_id
1 'polypeptide(L)'
;MRKFGVKSEMSEGREQELKEILEALKDTLAELKTTLGDISGPFSSIKREIPVEKKESGEGKSEGSSVSVAMEKGKAEEIIDLEKQRKERSSSEENLGKIVRALKIFYNLREQIPGEIIDDELAIIKMLGVSEEKYLEVLKQLNVLVDKSVKSGIGLQDQLISLYIISKLLGISDEDLEHEFLESVLERMRKKDGKTQ
;
A
#
# COMPACT_ATOMS: atom_id res chain seq x y z
N MET A 1 -5.30 58.23 -26.75
CA MET A 1 -5.74 56.82 -26.81
C MET A 1 -4.53 55.93 -26.53
N ARG A 2 -4.45 55.26 -25.38
CA ARG A 2 -3.45 54.20 -25.12
C ARG A 2 -4.24 52.94 -24.77
N LYS A 3 -4.21 51.93 -25.64
CA LYS A 3 -4.81 50.63 -25.43
C LYS A 3 -3.72 49.61 -25.17
N PHE A 4 -3.89 48.89 -24.06
CA PHE A 4 -3.58 47.48 -23.83
C PHE A 4 -2.23 46.92 -24.30
N GLY A 5 -1.35 46.64 -23.32
CA GLY A 5 -0.13 45.87 -23.52
C GLY A 5 0.38 45.19 -22.25
N VAL A 6 -0.49 44.52 -21.48
CA VAL A 6 -0.08 43.87 -20.20
C VAL A 6 -0.61 42.42 -20.05
N LYS A 7 -1.28 41.83 -21.06
CA LYS A 7 -1.89 40.49 -20.92
C LYS A 7 -1.12 39.31 -21.54
N SER A 8 0.01 39.55 -22.22
CA SER A 8 0.71 38.48 -22.97
C SER A 8 1.72 37.70 -22.14
N GLU A 9 2.53 38.37 -21.31
CA GLU A 9 3.70 37.74 -20.66
C GLU A 9 3.34 36.81 -19.49
N MET A 10 2.20 37.03 -18.81
CA MET A 10 1.75 36.14 -17.72
C MET A 10 1.14 34.81 -18.21
N SER A 11 0.85 34.69 -19.51
CA SER A 11 0.30 33.48 -20.12
C SER A 11 1.40 32.46 -20.45
N GLU A 12 2.54 32.94 -20.95
CA GLU A 12 3.65 32.09 -21.41
C GLU A 12 4.41 31.45 -20.25
N GLY A 13 4.64 32.19 -19.15
CA GLY A 13 5.30 31.64 -17.96
C GLY A 13 4.52 30.49 -17.32
N ARG A 14 3.19 30.59 -17.29
CA ARG A 14 2.31 29.51 -16.81
C ARG A 14 2.30 28.30 -17.73
N GLU A 15 2.35 28.51 -19.05
CA GLU A 15 2.46 27.40 -20.00
C GLU A 15 3.82 26.70 -19.90
N GLN A 16 4.89 27.42 -19.58
CA GLN A 16 6.21 26.82 -19.33
C GLN A 16 6.25 26.02 -18.03
N GLU A 17 5.72 26.55 -16.93
CA GLU A 17 5.59 25.82 -15.66
C GLU A 17 4.75 24.54 -15.83
N LEU A 18 3.63 24.63 -16.56
CA LEU A 18 2.79 23.47 -16.85
C LEU A 18 3.51 22.42 -17.71
N LYS A 19 4.38 22.84 -18.65
CA LYS A 19 5.19 21.92 -19.44
C LYS A 19 6.27 21.24 -18.62
N GLU A 20 6.94 21.95 -17.71
CA GLU A 20 7.91 21.35 -16.78
C GLU A 20 7.26 20.34 -15.85
N ILE A 21 6.09 20.70 -15.28
CA ILE A 21 5.31 19.78 -14.43
C ILE A 21 4.88 18.54 -15.23
N LEU A 22 4.46 18.72 -16.49
CA LEU A 22 4.05 17.61 -17.36
C LEU A 22 5.22 16.69 -17.72
N GLU A 23 6.42 17.23 -17.95
CA GLU A 23 7.63 16.43 -18.16
C GLU A 23 8.00 15.63 -16.90
N ALA A 24 8.02 16.29 -15.73
CA ALA A 24 8.28 15.61 -14.46
C ALA A 24 7.25 14.49 -14.16
N LEU A 25 5.98 14.70 -14.54
CA LEU A 25 4.92 13.68 -14.45
C LEU A 25 5.15 12.50 -15.40
N LYS A 26 5.68 12.73 -16.60
CA LYS A 26 5.99 11.63 -17.53
C LYS A 26 7.19 10.81 -17.04
N ASP A 27 8.20 11.45 -16.50
CA ASP A 27 9.39 10.77 -15.98
C ASP A 27 9.03 9.90 -14.77
N THR A 28 8.27 10.46 -13.83
CA THR A 28 7.76 9.68 -12.69
C THR A 28 6.84 8.54 -13.13
N LEU A 29 6.00 8.73 -14.16
CA LEU A 29 5.19 7.66 -14.74
C LEU A 29 6.04 6.56 -15.41
N ALA A 30 7.14 6.92 -16.05
CA ALA A 30 8.07 5.98 -16.67
C ALA A 30 8.81 5.15 -15.61
N GLU A 31 9.28 5.79 -14.53
CA GLU A 31 9.87 5.09 -13.37
C GLU A 31 8.87 4.13 -12.72
N LEU A 32 7.62 4.57 -12.56
CA LEU A 32 6.56 3.74 -11.97
C LEU A 32 6.20 2.53 -12.86
N LYS A 33 6.21 2.70 -14.19
CA LYS A 33 6.03 1.59 -15.13
C LYS A 33 7.18 0.59 -15.09
N THR A 34 8.41 1.09 -14.93
CA THR A 34 9.61 0.24 -14.89
C THR A 34 9.61 -0.60 -13.61
N THR A 35 9.37 0.04 -12.46
CA THR A 35 9.23 -0.65 -11.17
C THR A 35 8.07 -1.65 -11.16
N LEU A 36 6.93 -1.32 -11.79
CA LEU A 36 5.82 -2.28 -11.94
C LEU A 36 6.20 -3.45 -12.86
N GLY A 37 6.99 -3.20 -13.91
CA GLY A 37 7.53 -4.24 -14.80
C GLY A 37 8.43 -5.22 -14.03
N ASP A 38 9.36 -4.70 -13.24
CA ASP A 38 10.28 -5.48 -12.41
C ASP A 38 9.57 -6.30 -11.34
N ILE A 39 8.47 -5.77 -10.79
CA ILE A 39 7.61 -6.48 -9.85
C ILE A 39 6.75 -7.53 -10.57
N SER A 40 6.30 -7.30 -11.80
CA SER A 40 5.45 -8.26 -12.54
C SER A 40 6.22 -9.47 -13.10
N GLY A 41 7.51 -9.31 -13.39
CA GLY A 41 8.41 -10.36 -13.89
C GLY A 41 8.39 -11.65 -13.04
N PRO A 42 8.58 -11.58 -11.71
CA PRO A 42 8.58 -12.76 -10.84
C PRO A 42 7.20 -13.43 -10.64
N PHE A 43 6.08 -12.75 -10.95
CA PHE A 43 4.74 -13.35 -10.85
C PHE A 43 4.28 -14.06 -12.13
N SER A 44 4.97 -13.87 -13.26
CA SER A 44 4.62 -14.55 -14.51
C SER A 44 4.89 -16.07 -14.49
N SER A 45 5.72 -16.53 -13.56
CA SER A 45 6.05 -17.96 -13.36
C SER A 45 5.05 -18.70 -12.45
N ILE A 46 4.13 -18.00 -11.77
CA ILE A 46 3.14 -18.61 -10.87
C ILE A 46 1.85 -18.93 -11.65
N LYS A 47 2.01 -19.55 -12.83
CA LYS A 47 0.88 -19.98 -13.65
C LYS A 47 1.19 -21.23 -14.46
N ARG A 48 1.54 -22.32 -13.78
CA ARG A 48 1.28 -23.73 -14.16
C ARG A 48 1.99 -24.66 -13.18
N GLU A 49 1.21 -25.30 -12.31
CA GLU A 49 1.38 -26.72 -11.95
C GLU A 49 0.16 -27.11 -11.08
N ILE A 50 -0.99 -27.24 -11.75
CA ILE A 50 -2.05 -28.12 -11.27
C ILE A 50 -2.21 -29.19 -12.34
N PRO A 51 -1.69 -30.41 -12.14
CA PRO A 51 -2.22 -31.61 -12.77
C PRO A 51 -3.11 -32.30 -11.72
N VAL A 52 -4.40 -31.99 -11.69
CA VAL A 52 -5.47 -32.85 -12.23
C VAL A 52 -5.27 -34.32 -11.87
N GLU A 53 -6.01 -34.75 -10.86
CA GLU A 53 -6.24 -36.14 -10.49
C GLU A 53 -6.58 -36.99 -11.74
N LYS A 54 -5.85 -38.09 -11.92
CA LYS A 54 -6.31 -39.23 -12.71
C LYS A 54 -6.62 -40.38 -11.76
N LYS A 55 -7.92 -40.69 -11.63
CA LYS A 55 -8.39 -42.05 -11.36
C LYS A 55 -8.09 -42.92 -12.58
N GLU A 56 -7.43 -44.05 -12.40
CA GLU A 56 -8.02 -45.39 -12.60
C GLU A 56 -6.98 -46.52 -12.46
N SER A 57 -7.37 -47.51 -11.65
CA SER A 57 -7.13 -48.96 -11.71
C SER A 57 -5.72 -49.55 -11.86
N GLY A 58 -5.38 -50.42 -10.89
CA GLY A 58 -4.36 -51.46 -11.03
C GLY A 58 -4.22 -52.29 -9.75
N GLU A 59 -4.87 -53.43 -9.70
CA GLU A 59 -4.86 -54.41 -8.61
C GLU A 59 -3.47 -54.97 -8.30
N GLY A 60 -3.22 -55.29 -7.03
CA GLY A 60 -2.05 -56.07 -6.59
C GLY A 60 -2.04 -56.30 -5.08
N LYS A 61 -2.57 -57.45 -4.66
CA LYS A 61 -2.63 -57.95 -3.28
C LYS A 61 -1.26 -57.99 -2.58
N SER A 62 -1.23 -57.60 -1.30
CA SER A 62 -0.51 -58.33 -0.24
C SER A 62 -1.12 -57.98 1.11
N GLU A 63 -1.57 -59.03 1.80
CA GLU A 63 -2.14 -59.02 3.14
C GLU A 63 -1.11 -58.63 4.21
N GLY A 64 -1.62 -58.11 5.33
CA GLY A 64 -0.93 -58.20 6.62
C GLY A 64 -0.65 -56.85 7.27
N SER A 65 -1.58 -56.40 8.11
CA SER A 65 -1.32 -55.96 9.49
C SER A 65 -2.29 -54.84 9.87
N SER A 66 -3.37 -55.27 10.52
CA SER A 66 -4.19 -54.44 11.39
C SER A 66 -3.31 -53.79 12.46
N VAL A 67 -3.32 -52.46 12.53
CA VAL A 67 -3.33 -51.61 13.76
C VAL A 67 -3.04 -50.16 13.34
N SER A 68 -3.78 -49.22 13.95
CA SER A 68 -3.54 -47.76 14.01
C SER A 68 -4.18 -46.82 12.97
N VAL A 69 -5.50 -46.94 12.72
CA VAL A 69 -6.29 -45.89 12.01
C VAL A 69 -6.99 -44.89 12.98
N ALA A 70 -6.51 -44.77 14.22
CA ALA A 70 -7.18 -43.95 15.25
C ALA A 70 -6.40 -42.69 15.69
N MET A 71 -5.21 -42.39 15.13
CA MET A 71 -4.36 -41.29 15.58
C MET A 71 -4.17 -40.12 14.60
N GLU A 72 -4.80 -40.15 13.42
CA GLU A 72 -4.63 -39.07 12.42
C GLU A 72 -5.79 -38.06 12.32
N LYS A 73 -6.90 -38.27 13.05
CA LYS A 73 -8.04 -37.32 13.00
C LYS A 73 -7.89 -36.08 13.88
N GLY A 74 -7.02 -36.10 14.88
CA GLY A 74 -6.80 -34.94 15.77
C GLY A 74 -5.82 -33.89 15.24
N LYS A 75 -5.00 -34.23 14.24
CA LYS A 75 -3.96 -33.32 13.72
C LYS A 75 -4.38 -32.56 12.45
N ALA A 76 -5.41 -33.03 11.74
CA ALA A 76 -5.87 -32.38 10.53
C ALA A 76 -6.68 -31.09 10.82
N GLU A 77 -7.41 -31.04 11.94
CA GLU A 77 -8.21 -29.87 12.32
C GLU A 77 -7.35 -28.72 12.87
N GLU A 78 -6.23 -29.01 13.53
CA GLU A 78 -5.30 -28.00 14.05
C GLU A 78 -4.47 -27.31 12.95
N ILE A 79 -4.16 -28.03 11.86
CA ILE A 79 -3.43 -27.47 10.70
C ILE A 79 -4.33 -26.51 9.91
N ILE A 80 -5.62 -26.81 9.77
CA ILE A 80 -6.56 -25.96 9.02
C ILE A 80 -6.80 -24.62 9.74
N ASP A 81 -6.90 -24.60 11.08
CA ASP A 81 -7.03 -23.36 11.84
C ASP A 81 -5.73 -22.53 11.86
N LEU A 82 -4.56 -23.18 11.90
CA LEU A 82 -3.27 -22.49 11.81
C LEU A 82 -2.99 -21.93 10.41
N GLU A 83 -3.40 -22.63 9.34
CA GLU A 83 -3.30 -22.11 7.97
C GLU A 83 -4.29 -20.97 7.71
N LYS A 84 -5.50 -21.02 8.29
CA LYS A 84 -6.46 -19.90 8.22
C LYS A 84 -5.91 -18.67 8.94
N GLN A 85 -5.32 -18.84 10.13
CA GLN A 85 -4.62 -17.76 10.84
C GLN A 85 -3.37 -17.27 10.10
N ARG A 86 -2.61 -18.14 9.42
CA ARG A 86 -1.47 -17.71 8.58
C ARG A 86 -1.89 -16.95 7.34
N LYS A 87 -2.97 -17.36 6.67
CA LYS A 87 -3.53 -16.66 5.50
C LYS A 87 -4.16 -15.31 5.88
N GLU A 88 -4.78 -15.23 7.05
CA GLU A 88 -5.32 -13.98 7.57
C GLU A 88 -4.18 -13.01 7.95
N ARG A 89 -3.12 -13.50 8.62
CA ARG A 89 -1.92 -12.69 8.94
C ARG A 89 -1.14 -12.23 7.71
N SER A 90 -0.98 -13.09 6.70
CA SER A 90 -0.29 -12.72 5.46
C SER A 90 -1.07 -11.67 4.66
N SER A 91 -2.41 -11.68 4.74
CA SER A 91 -3.24 -10.64 4.09
C SER A 91 -3.18 -9.30 4.83
N SER A 92 -2.99 -9.29 6.16
CA SER A 92 -2.89 -8.05 6.94
C SER A 92 -1.51 -7.40 6.85
N GLU A 93 -0.43 -8.21 6.80
CA GLU A 93 0.95 -7.74 6.64
C GLU A 93 1.14 -7.06 5.26
N GLU A 94 0.64 -7.64 4.17
CA GLU A 94 0.72 -7.00 2.84
C GLU A 94 -0.07 -5.69 2.71
N ASN A 95 -0.99 -5.40 3.65
CA ASN A 95 -1.84 -4.21 3.59
C ASN A 95 -1.20 -3.01 4.30
N LEU A 96 -0.38 -3.20 5.32
CA LEU A 96 0.11 -2.08 6.13
C LEU A 96 1.20 -1.29 5.41
N GLY A 97 2.17 -1.95 4.77
CA GLY A 97 3.13 -1.28 3.89
C GLY A 97 2.48 -0.53 2.71
N LYS A 98 1.32 -1.00 2.22
CA LYS A 98 0.52 -0.26 1.22
C LYS A 98 -0.16 0.97 1.84
N ILE A 99 -0.67 0.86 3.06
CA ILE A 99 -1.26 1.99 3.81
C ILE A 99 -0.21 3.05 4.12
N VAL A 100 1.00 2.66 4.52
CA VAL A 100 2.11 3.58 4.79
C VAL A 100 2.51 4.35 3.54
N ARG A 101 2.65 3.66 2.40
CA ARG A 101 2.90 4.30 1.11
C ARG A 101 1.77 5.27 0.72
N ALA A 102 0.51 4.84 0.86
CA ALA A 102 -0.64 5.69 0.59
C ALA A 102 -0.68 6.92 1.51
N LEU A 103 -0.30 6.77 2.79
CA LEU A 103 -0.25 7.87 3.76
C LEU A 103 0.76 8.93 3.31
N LYS A 104 1.97 8.51 2.92
CA LYS A 104 2.99 9.42 2.39
C LYS A 104 2.51 10.15 1.14
N ILE A 105 1.91 9.42 0.20
CA ILE A 105 1.38 10.00 -1.04
C ILE A 105 0.29 11.02 -0.72
N PHE A 106 -0.70 10.66 0.11
CA PHE A 106 -1.78 11.58 0.46
C PHE A 106 -1.30 12.78 1.23
N TYR A 107 -0.34 12.62 2.14
CA TYR A 107 0.26 13.75 2.85
C TYR A 107 0.93 14.72 1.87
N ASN A 108 1.77 14.21 0.97
CA ASN A 108 2.46 15.03 -0.02
C ASN A 108 1.48 15.68 -1.03
N LEU A 109 0.46 14.94 -1.46
CA LEU A 109 -0.60 15.46 -2.34
C LEU A 109 -1.38 16.56 -1.63
N ARG A 110 -1.68 16.41 -0.33
CA ARG A 110 -2.46 17.40 0.42
C ARG A 110 -1.78 18.76 0.49
N GLU A 111 -0.46 18.82 0.39
CA GLU A 111 0.31 20.07 0.29
C GLU A 111 -0.01 20.83 -1.01
N GLN A 112 -0.44 20.13 -2.06
CA GLN A 112 -0.66 20.69 -3.40
C GLN A 112 -2.14 20.80 -3.77
N ILE A 113 -2.97 19.86 -3.29
CA ILE A 113 -4.39 19.77 -3.66
C ILE A 113 -5.31 19.66 -2.41
N PRO A 114 -6.53 20.26 -2.47
CA PRO A 114 -7.60 20.02 -1.52
C PRO A 114 -7.92 18.52 -1.34
N GLY A 115 -8.15 18.10 -0.09
CA GLY A 115 -8.54 16.72 0.22
C GLY A 115 -9.85 16.29 -0.47
N GLU A 116 -10.74 17.24 -0.75
CA GLU A 116 -11.99 17.03 -1.49
C GLU A 116 -11.74 16.52 -2.93
N ILE A 117 -10.68 16.99 -3.58
CA ILE A 117 -10.32 16.55 -4.94
C ILE A 117 -9.87 15.08 -4.91
N ILE A 118 -9.13 14.69 -3.88
CA ILE A 118 -8.69 13.30 -3.68
C ILE A 118 -9.91 12.39 -3.46
N ASP A 119 -10.94 12.86 -2.74
CA ASP A 119 -12.18 12.10 -2.55
C ASP A 119 -12.95 11.91 -3.87
N ASP A 120 -12.99 12.94 -4.72
CA ASP A 120 -13.59 12.85 -6.05
C ASP A 120 -12.84 11.85 -6.95
N GLU A 121 -11.51 11.85 -6.91
CA GLU A 121 -10.67 10.88 -7.63
C GLU A 121 -10.91 9.44 -7.15
N LEU A 122 -11.00 9.22 -5.84
CA LEU A 122 -11.35 7.91 -5.28
C LEU A 122 -12.76 7.47 -5.67
N ALA A 123 -13.71 8.40 -5.81
CA ALA A 123 -15.06 8.09 -6.29
C ALA A 123 -15.05 7.63 -7.76
N ILE A 124 -14.23 8.26 -8.62
CA ILE A 124 -14.04 7.83 -10.00
C ILE A 124 -13.44 6.42 -10.05
N ILE A 125 -12.39 6.16 -9.27
CA ILE A 125 -11.76 4.81 -9.20
C ILE A 125 -12.78 3.76 -8.75
N LYS A 126 -13.66 4.11 -7.79
CA LYS A 126 -14.75 3.23 -7.36
C LYS A 126 -15.71 2.92 -8.51
N MET A 127 -16.12 3.92 -9.28
CA MET A 127 -17.02 3.73 -10.44
C MET A 127 -16.39 2.86 -11.54
N LEU A 128 -15.07 2.95 -11.71
CA LEU A 128 -14.35 2.15 -12.70
C LEU A 128 -14.15 0.68 -12.26
N GLY A 129 -14.40 0.33 -10.99
CA GLY A 129 -14.24 -1.04 -10.49
C GLY A 129 -12.78 -1.53 -10.51
N VAL A 130 -11.82 -0.61 -10.48
CA VAL A 130 -10.37 -0.92 -10.63
C VAL A 130 -9.75 -1.46 -9.35
N SER A 131 -10.41 -1.27 -8.20
CA SER A 131 -9.89 -1.67 -6.90
C SER A 131 -10.97 -2.27 -6.01
N GLU A 132 -10.55 -3.07 -5.03
CA GLU A 132 -11.44 -3.67 -4.05
C GLU A 132 -12.14 -2.59 -3.22
N GLU A 133 -13.45 -2.74 -3.00
CA GLU A 133 -14.24 -1.76 -2.25
C GLU A 133 -13.70 -1.52 -0.84
N LYS A 134 -13.21 -2.59 -0.19
CA LYS A 134 -12.58 -2.52 1.13
C LYS A 134 -11.33 -1.63 1.11
N TYR A 135 -10.49 -1.74 0.08
CA TYR A 135 -9.28 -0.94 -0.03
C TYR A 135 -9.59 0.54 -0.31
N LEU A 136 -10.58 0.81 -1.16
CA LEU A 136 -11.05 2.17 -1.43
C LEU A 136 -11.61 2.85 -0.18
N GLU A 137 -12.31 2.11 0.68
CA GLU A 137 -12.79 2.64 1.96
C GLU A 137 -11.61 3.00 2.88
N VAL A 138 -10.58 2.15 2.95
CA VAL A 138 -9.35 2.47 3.70
C VAL A 138 -8.68 3.74 3.17
N LEU A 139 -8.57 3.89 1.85
CA LEU A 139 -8.01 5.12 1.26
C LEU A 139 -8.85 6.36 1.61
N LYS A 140 -10.18 6.28 1.58
CA LYS A 140 -11.03 7.41 2.00
C LYS A 140 -10.79 7.80 3.46
N GLN A 141 -10.76 6.82 4.36
CA GLN A 141 -10.48 7.08 5.78
C GLN A 141 -9.08 7.68 5.97
N LEU A 142 -8.11 7.23 5.18
CA LEU A 142 -6.75 7.76 5.19
C LEU A 142 -6.70 9.21 4.71
N ASN A 143 -7.40 9.55 3.63
CA ASN A 143 -7.48 10.93 3.13
C ASN A 143 -8.10 11.86 4.19
N VAL A 144 -9.19 11.44 4.83
CA VAL A 144 -9.81 12.18 5.94
C VAL A 144 -8.85 12.37 7.11
N LEU A 145 -8.09 11.34 7.47
CA LEU A 145 -7.10 11.40 8.54
C LEU A 145 -5.98 12.40 8.19
N VAL A 146 -5.43 12.33 6.99
CA VAL A 146 -4.38 13.23 6.50
C VAL A 146 -4.88 14.67 6.48
N ASP A 147 -6.07 14.92 5.94
CA ASP A 147 -6.67 16.26 5.86
C ASP A 147 -6.83 16.89 7.26
N LYS A 148 -7.36 16.13 8.22
CA LYS A 148 -7.46 16.57 9.62
C LYS A 148 -6.09 16.84 10.24
N SER A 149 -5.13 15.97 9.98
CA SER A 149 -3.79 16.05 10.56
C SER A 149 -3.03 17.26 10.03
N VAL A 150 -3.06 17.50 8.71
CA VAL A 150 -2.46 18.69 8.08
C VAL A 150 -3.12 19.98 8.60
N LYS A 151 -4.46 20.03 8.67
CA LYS A 151 -5.19 21.18 9.25
C LYS A 151 -4.84 21.45 10.72
N SER A 152 -4.46 20.39 11.45
CA SER A 152 -4.07 20.47 12.86
C SER A 152 -2.56 20.70 13.06
N GLY A 153 -1.79 20.85 11.98
CA GLY A 153 -0.33 21.03 12.04
C GLY A 153 0.46 19.77 12.42
N ILE A 154 -0.14 18.58 12.29
CA ILE A 154 0.51 17.30 12.57
C ILE A 154 1.27 16.85 11.33
N GLY A 155 2.60 16.81 11.43
CA GLY A 155 3.47 16.40 10.33
C GLY A 155 3.40 14.91 10.01
N LEU A 156 3.85 14.54 8.81
CA LEU A 156 3.92 13.14 8.34
C LEU A 156 4.63 12.21 9.33
N GLN A 157 5.75 12.67 9.91
CA GLN A 157 6.52 11.92 10.90
C GLN A 157 5.68 11.57 12.14
N ASP A 158 4.90 12.53 12.65
CA ASP A 158 4.05 12.31 13.82
C ASP A 158 2.88 11.36 13.49
N GLN A 159 2.38 11.40 12.26
CA GLN A 159 1.36 10.46 11.78
C GLN A 159 1.92 9.03 11.66
N LEU A 160 3.12 8.86 11.12
CA LEU A 160 3.80 7.56 11.01
C LEU A 160 4.12 6.97 12.39
N ILE A 161 4.63 7.80 13.31
CA ILE A 161 4.86 7.39 14.70
C ILE A 161 3.56 6.96 15.37
N SER A 162 2.48 7.72 15.19
CA SER A 162 1.17 7.39 15.76
C SER A 162 0.62 6.08 15.19
N LEU A 163 0.73 5.88 13.87
CA LEU A 163 0.32 4.65 13.21
C LEU A 163 1.12 3.44 13.73
N TYR A 164 2.43 3.58 13.90
CA TYR A 164 3.28 2.53 14.49
C TYR A 164 2.86 2.17 15.91
N ILE A 165 2.65 3.16 16.78
CA ILE A 165 2.23 2.93 18.17
C ILE A 165 0.88 2.19 18.21
N ILE A 166 -0.09 2.64 17.42
CA ILE A 166 -1.42 2.00 17.35
C ILE A 166 -1.31 0.58 16.84
N SER A 167 -0.55 0.35 15.76
CA SER A 167 -0.33 -0.99 15.20
C SER A 167 0.30 -1.94 16.22
N LYS A 168 1.34 -1.48 16.95
CA LYS A 168 1.97 -2.29 18.01
C LYS A 168 1.02 -2.58 19.17
N LEU A 169 0.18 -1.63 19.57
CA LEU A 169 -0.86 -1.86 20.60
C LEU A 169 -1.89 -2.90 20.17
N LEU A 170 -2.17 -3.00 18.87
CA LEU A 170 -3.05 -4.01 18.28
C LEU A 170 -2.36 -5.36 18.03
N GLY A 171 -1.07 -5.50 18.38
CA GLY A 171 -0.29 -6.71 18.14
C GLY A 171 0.07 -6.93 16.67
N ILE A 172 0.00 -5.89 15.85
CA ILE A 172 0.36 -5.92 14.43
C ILE A 172 1.86 -5.57 14.32
N SER A 173 2.60 -6.41 13.59
CA SER A 173 4.02 -6.18 13.28
C SER A 173 4.17 -6.12 11.77
N ASP A 174 4.94 -5.15 11.30
CA ASP A 174 5.16 -4.88 9.88
C ASP A 174 6.54 -4.24 9.73
N GLU A 175 7.40 -4.87 8.93
CA GLU A 175 8.80 -4.45 8.76
C GLU A 175 8.90 -3.09 8.05
N ASP A 176 8.05 -2.84 7.05
CA ASP A 176 7.98 -1.57 6.34
C ASP A 176 7.63 -0.43 7.30
N LEU A 177 6.59 -0.61 8.12
CA LEU A 177 6.18 0.38 9.12
C LEU A 177 7.24 0.58 10.21
N GLU A 178 7.95 -0.47 10.62
CA GLU A 178 9.07 -0.39 11.57
C GLU A 178 10.21 0.46 11.02
N HIS A 179 10.60 0.23 9.77
CA HIS A 179 11.63 1.02 9.09
C HIS A 179 11.23 2.50 9.02
N GLU A 180 10.00 2.77 8.60
CA GLU A 180 9.46 4.13 8.45
C GLU A 180 9.32 4.87 9.78
N PHE A 181 8.98 4.15 10.84
CA PHE A 181 9.01 4.66 12.21
C PHE A 181 10.42 5.08 12.62
N LEU A 182 11.42 4.21 12.41
CA LEU A 182 12.81 4.50 12.77
C LEU A 182 13.35 5.72 12.02
N GLU A 183 13.11 5.81 10.70
CA GLU A 183 13.49 6.99 9.92
C GLU A 183 12.81 8.26 10.45
N SER A 184 11.51 8.20 10.73
CA SER A 184 10.74 9.33 11.27
C SER A 184 11.30 9.82 12.61
N VAL A 185 11.69 8.90 13.49
CA VAL A 185 12.30 9.23 14.80
C VAL A 185 13.69 9.84 14.61
N LEU A 186 14.54 9.24 13.77
CA LEU A 186 15.90 9.72 13.51
C LEU A 186 15.89 11.13 12.91
N GLU A 187 15.01 11.38 11.94
CA GLU A 187 14.90 12.70 11.31
C GLU A 187 14.47 13.78 12.32
N ARG A 188 13.58 13.41 13.25
CA ARG A 188 13.15 14.29 14.34
C ARG A 188 14.27 14.60 15.33
N MET A 189 15.09 13.61 15.68
CA MET A 189 16.27 13.80 16.53
C MET A 189 17.27 14.75 15.86
N ARG A 190 17.55 14.53 14.56
CA ARG A 190 18.45 15.38 13.78
C ARG A 190 17.99 16.85 13.70
N LYS A 191 16.69 17.07 13.52
CA LYS A 191 16.07 18.41 13.51
C LYS A 191 16.10 19.10 14.89
N LYS A 192 16.14 18.33 15.98
CA LYS A 192 16.22 18.85 17.35
C LYS A 192 17.65 19.27 17.71
N ASP A 193 18.65 18.48 17.31
CA ASP A 193 20.05 18.78 17.59
C ASP A 193 20.58 19.99 16.78
N GLY A 194 20.03 20.22 15.59
CA GLY A 194 20.34 21.37 14.74
C GLY A 194 19.71 22.72 15.16
N LYS A 195 18.89 22.75 16.22
CA LYS A 195 18.30 24.00 16.77
C LYS A 195 19.04 24.51 18.02
N THR A 196 20.25 24.02 18.26
CA THR A 196 21.12 24.46 19.36
C THR A 196 22.21 25.40 18.84
N GLN A 197 21.83 26.54 18.27
CA GLN A 197 22.70 27.72 18.11
C GLN A 197 21.88 29.00 18.27
#